data_AF-A0A067QYI4-F1
#
_entry.id   AF-A0A067QYI4-F1
#
_cell.length_a   1.000
_cell.length_b   1.000
_cell.length_c   1.000
_cell.angle_alpha   90.00
_cell.angle_beta   90.00
_cell.angle_gamma   90.00
#
_symmetry.space_group_name_H-M   'P 1'
#
loop_
_entity.id
_entity.type
_entity.pdbx_description
1 polymer ?
#
loop_
_entity_poly.entity_id
_entity_poly.type
_entity_poly.pdbx_seq_one_letter_code
_entity_poly.pdbx_strand_id
1 'polypeptide(L)'
;MQLASKLVNTSEILTPVAIMNFLKHANQDFTEQSIISSERRVFETIQFKIPFSHPLTYVEFLIQQLSDPQIDIDLDSLYSTSIKVLDVAYIQHHEIYLKLFHLITGRWERTPRERQEFLAVECDNIYLACAVIVCAADISEANSKNVIIKLHQRTGIPLNDLQGLSSIITELIVSE
;
A
#
# COMPACT_ATOMS: atom_id res chain seq x y z
N MET A 1 -13.50 3.66 3.97
CA MET A 1 -14.16 2.34 3.89
C MET A 1 -15.41 2.34 3.00
N GLN A 2 -16.43 3.17 3.27
CA GLN A 2 -17.70 3.18 2.50
C GLN A 2 -17.50 3.45 1.00
N LEU A 3 -16.72 4.49 0.68
CA LEU A 3 -16.38 4.85 -0.70
C LEU A 3 -15.65 3.71 -1.41
N ALA A 4 -14.64 3.12 -0.76
CA ALA A 4 -13.87 2.00 -1.32
C ALA A 4 -14.74 0.75 -1.56
N SER A 5 -15.65 0.41 -0.62
CA SER A 5 -16.60 -0.70 -0.77
C SER A 5 -17.50 -0.51 -2.01
N LYS A 6 -18.01 0.70 -2.26
CA LYS A 6 -18.81 1.00 -3.45
C LYS A 6 -18.05 0.93 -4.78
N LEU A 7 -16.72 1.02 -4.73
CA LEU A 7 -15.87 1.08 -5.92
C LEU A 7 -15.24 -0.27 -6.29
N VAL A 8 -14.91 -1.07 -5.28
CA VAL A 8 -14.19 -2.33 -5.45
C VAL A 8 -15.13 -3.53 -5.27
N ASN A 9 -16.19 -3.40 -4.47
CA ASN A 9 -17.03 -4.52 -4.08
C ASN A 9 -18.43 -4.42 -4.71
N THR A 10 -18.68 -5.25 -5.73
CA THR A 10 -19.96 -5.29 -6.46
C THR A 10 -21.04 -6.07 -5.69
N SER A 11 -20.66 -6.91 -4.72
CA SER A 11 -21.58 -7.83 -4.03
C SER A 11 -21.97 -7.42 -2.60
N GLU A 12 -21.10 -6.71 -1.89
CA GLU A 12 -21.36 -6.26 -0.50
C GLU A 12 -21.14 -4.75 -0.36
N ILE A 13 -22.05 -3.99 -0.95
CA ILE A 13 -22.05 -2.53 -0.81
C ILE A 13 -22.51 -2.17 0.60
N LEU A 14 -21.65 -1.46 1.35
CA LEU A 14 -22.02 -0.90 2.64
C LEU A 14 -23.13 0.15 2.49
N THR A 15 -24.32 -0.17 2.97
CA THR A 15 -25.47 0.75 2.96
C THR A 15 -25.40 1.74 4.14
N PRO A 16 -25.93 2.97 4.00
CA PRO A 16 -26.00 3.94 5.09
C PRO A 16 -26.62 3.37 6.39
N VAL A 17 -27.58 2.46 6.26
CA VAL A 17 -28.22 1.77 7.39
C VAL A 17 -27.25 0.81 8.09
N ALA A 18 -26.47 0.02 7.34
CA ALA A 18 -25.45 -0.87 7.92
C ALA A 18 -24.38 -0.08 8.68
N ILE A 19 -23.97 1.06 8.14
CA ILE A 19 -23.04 1.99 8.77
C ILE A 19 -23.64 2.58 10.04
N MET A 20 -24.88 3.06 9.99
CA MET A 20 -25.57 3.62 11.15
C MET A 20 -25.63 2.59 12.28
N ASN A 21 -25.95 1.34 11.96
CA ASN A 21 -25.96 0.25 12.93
C ASN A 21 -24.56 -0.01 13.51
N PHE A 22 -23.51 -0.06 12.68
CA PHE A 22 -22.13 -0.20 13.15
C PHE A 22 -21.72 0.92 14.10
N LEU A 23 -22.01 2.18 13.75
CA LEU A 23 -21.68 3.36 14.56
C LEU A 23 -22.43 3.36 15.90
N LYS A 24 -23.69 2.92 15.91
CA LYS A 24 -24.46 2.72 17.15
C LYS A 24 -23.80 1.70 18.08
N HIS A 25 -23.28 0.59 17.56
CA HIS A 25 -22.53 -0.37 18.37
C HIS A 25 -21.22 0.22 18.93
N ALA A 26 -20.67 1.24 18.28
CA ALA A 26 -19.50 2.01 18.74
C ALA A 26 -19.87 3.20 19.65
N ASN A 27 -21.10 3.27 20.18
CA ASN A 27 -21.63 4.38 20.98
C ASN A 27 -21.60 5.75 20.26
N GLN A 28 -21.73 5.75 18.94
CA GLN A 28 -21.84 6.98 18.14
C GLN A 28 -23.18 7.05 17.41
N ASP A 29 -24.01 8.02 17.82
CA ASP A 29 -25.32 8.25 17.22
C ASP A 29 -25.22 9.22 16.02
N PHE A 30 -25.24 8.65 14.82
CA PHE A 30 -25.35 9.42 13.58
C PHE A 30 -26.67 9.14 12.88
N THR A 31 -27.24 10.16 12.26
CA THR A 31 -28.40 10.02 11.37
C THR A 31 -27.95 9.54 9.99
N GLU A 32 -28.85 8.85 9.28
CA GLU A 32 -28.62 8.46 7.89
C GLU A 32 -28.27 9.67 7.01
N GLN A 33 -28.94 10.81 7.21
CA GLN A 33 -28.65 12.05 6.48
C GLN A 33 -27.24 12.57 6.76
N SER A 34 -26.76 12.47 8.01
CA SER A 34 -25.39 12.85 8.37
C SER A 34 -24.37 11.99 7.63
N ILE A 35 -24.60 10.67 7.56
CA ILE A 35 -23.74 9.72 6.85
C ILE A 35 -23.68 10.05 5.35
N ILE A 36 -24.84 10.24 4.70
CA ILE A 36 -24.92 10.62 3.28
C ILE A 36 -24.24 11.96 3.02
N SER A 37 -24.42 12.95 3.89
CA SER A 37 -23.80 14.26 3.75
C SER A 37 -22.28 14.19 3.85
N SER A 38 -21.77 13.33 4.74
CA SER A 38 -20.33 13.08 4.88
C SER A 38 -19.78 12.39 3.64
N GLU A 39 -20.51 11.40 3.10
CA GLU A 39 -20.12 10.72 1.87
C GLU A 39 -20.02 11.68 0.68
N ARG A 40 -21.05 12.50 0.48
CA ARG A 40 -21.07 13.52 -0.57
C ARG A 40 -19.91 14.51 -0.43
N ARG A 41 -19.65 14.98 0.78
CA ARG A 41 -18.54 15.91 1.06
C ARG A 41 -17.19 15.34 0.63
N VAL A 42 -16.93 14.06 0.90
CA VAL A 42 -15.67 13.43 0.50
C VAL A 42 -15.58 13.30 -1.01
N PHE A 43 -16.67 12.89 -1.69
CA PHE A 43 -16.71 12.84 -3.15
C PHE A 43 -16.49 14.21 -3.80
N GLU A 44 -17.12 15.27 -3.28
CA GLU A 44 -16.91 16.64 -3.73
C GLU A 44 -15.45 17.08 -3.55
N THR A 45 -14.83 16.70 -2.42
CA THR A 45 -13.43 17.02 -2.10
C THR A 45 -12.47 16.39 -3.13
N ILE A 46 -12.74 15.15 -3.54
CA ILE A 46 -11.95 14.47 -4.58
C ILE A 46 -12.43 14.79 -6.01
N GLN A 47 -13.34 15.75 -6.19
CA GLN A 47 -13.94 16.11 -7.47
C GLN A 47 -14.58 14.93 -8.22
N PHE A 48 -15.09 13.94 -7.48
CA PHE A 48 -15.61 12.68 -8.03
C PHE A 48 -14.58 11.91 -8.87
N LYS A 49 -13.29 12.23 -8.75
CA LYS A 49 -12.18 11.52 -9.39
C LYS A 49 -11.60 10.55 -8.38
N ILE A 50 -11.69 9.27 -8.70
CA ILE A 50 -11.03 8.23 -7.93
C ILE A 50 -9.70 7.92 -8.62
N PRO A 51 -8.57 7.97 -7.90
CA PRO A 51 -7.28 7.61 -8.48
C PRO A 51 -7.32 6.14 -8.92
N PHE A 52 -7.06 5.90 -10.21
CA PHE A 52 -7.07 4.57 -10.83
C PHE A 52 -5.84 3.73 -10.46
N SER A 53 -4.78 4.36 -9.92
CA SER A 53 -3.51 3.71 -9.64
C SER A 53 -3.50 3.16 -8.21
N HIS A 54 -4.06 1.97 -8.00
CA HIS A 54 -3.94 1.27 -6.73
C HIS A 54 -2.63 0.46 -6.71
N PRO A 55 -1.81 0.52 -5.63
CA PRO A 55 -0.59 -0.29 -5.48
C PRO A 55 -0.77 -1.77 -5.83
N LEU A 56 -1.92 -2.37 -5.49
CA LEU A 56 -2.24 -3.76 -5.84
C LEU A 56 -2.18 -4.02 -7.35
N THR A 57 -2.65 -3.11 -8.19
CA THR A 57 -2.60 -3.25 -9.65
C THR A 57 -1.15 -3.31 -10.15
N TYR A 58 -0.26 -2.53 -9.54
CA TYR A 58 1.17 -2.62 -9.84
C TYR A 58 1.78 -3.91 -9.30
N VAL A 59 1.37 -4.39 -8.12
CA VAL A 59 1.81 -5.68 -7.59
C VAL A 59 1.44 -6.82 -8.55
N GLU A 60 0.18 -6.90 -8.97
CA GLU A 60 -0.30 -7.88 -9.95
C GLU A 60 0.49 -7.82 -11.25
N PHE A 61 0.62 -6.62 -11.82
CA PHE A 61 1.34 -6.42 -13.08
C PHE A 61 2.82 -6.82 -12.96
N LEU A 62 3.52 -6.36 -11.92
CA LEU A 62 4.94 -6.61 -11.73
C LEU A 62 5.22 -8.09 -11.47
N ILE A 63 4.40 -8.79 -10.68
CA ILE A 63 4.54 -10.25 -10.46
C ILE A 63 4.37 -11.00 -11.77
N GLN A 64 3.40 -10.64 -12.61
CA GLN A 64 3.25 -11.25 -13.94
C GLN A 64 4.50 -11.05 -14.80
N GLN A 65 5.19 -9.91 -14.69
CA GLN A 65 6.45 -9.65 -15.39
C GLN A 65 7.65 -10.44 -14.82
N LEU A 66 7.54 -11.05 -13.64
CA LEU A 66 8.57 -11.91 -13.05
C LEU A 66 8.54 -13.34 -13.58
N SER A 67 7.44 -13.74 -14.25
CA SER A 67 7.27 -15.04 -14.89
C SER A 67 8.41 -15.30 -15.89
N ASP A 68 9.38 -16.09 -15.47
CA ASP A 68 10.52 -16.48 -16.28
C ASP A 68 10.70 -17.99 -16.16
N PRO A 69 10.71 -18.72 -17.29
CA PRO A 69 10.90 -20.16 -17.29
C PRO A 69 12.17 -20.63 -16.59
N GLN A 70 13.16 -19.74 -16.41
CA GLN A 70 14.45 -20.06 -15.81
C GLN A 70 14.49 -19.85 -14.29
N ILE A 71 13.43 -19.31 -13.68
CA ILE A 71 13.37 -19.07 -12.24
C ILE A 71 12.17 -19.79 -11.65
N ASP A 72 12.45 -20.75 -10.76
CA ASP A 72 11.44 -21.47 -9.98
C ASP A 72 10.92 -20.55 -8.87
N ILE A 73 9.98 -19.68 -9.21
CA ILE A 73 9.23 -18.85 -8.25
C ILE A 73 7.78 -19.28 -8.30
N ASP A 74 7.24 -19.67 -7.14
CA ASP A 74 5.80 -19.82 -6.95
C ASP A 74 5.15 -18.43 -6.94
N LEU A 75 4.63 -18.02 -8.09
CA LEU A 75 4.00 -16.73 -8.29
C LEU A 75 2.72 -16.57 -7.46
N ASP A 76 1.98 -17.67 -7.20
CA ASP A 76 0.75 -17.63 -6.42
C ASP A 76 1.05 -17.38 -4.94
N SER A 77 2.08 -18.05 -4.41
CA SER A 77 2.59 -17.81 -3.06
C SER A 77 3.16 -16.39 -2.91
N LEU A 78 3.93 -15.93 -3.89
CA LEU A 78 4.49 -14.58 -3.90
C LEU A 78 3.39 -13.52 -3.93
N TYR A 79 2.36 -13.71 -4.75
CA TYR A 79 1.20 -12.81 -4.82
C TYR A 79 0.41 -12.78 -3.50
N SER A 80 0.07 -13.94 -2.96
CA SER A 80 -0.65 -14.05 -1.69
C SER A 80 0.09 -13.39 -0.53
N THR A 81 1.42 -13.57 -0.49
CA THR A 81 2.28 -12.93 0.53
C THR A 81 2.37 -11.42 0.29
N SER A 82 2.49 -10.98 -0.97
CA SER A 82 2.53 -9.56 -1.33
C SER A 82 1.27 -8.80 -0.91
N ILE A 83 0.08 -9.41 -0.99
CA ILE A 83 -1.16 -8.78 -0.49
C ILE A 83 -1.05 -8.51 1.03
N LYS A 84 -0.62 -9.51 1.81
CA LYS A 84 -0.49 -9.36 3.26
C LYS A 84 0.55 -8.32 3.64
N VAL A 85 1.67 -8.28 2.92
CA VAL A 85 2.72 -7.27 3.11
C VAL A 85 2.19 -5.88 2.74
N LEU A 86 1.37 -5.76 1.68
CA LEU A 86 0.74 -4.50 1.30
C LEU A 86 -0.24 -4.01 2.38
N ASP A 87 -1.01 -4.90 3.01
CA ASP A 87 -1.89 -4.55 4.13
C ASP A 87 -1.09 -3.98 5.30
N VAL A 88 0.01 -4.62 5.69
CA VAL A 88 0.92 -4.08 6.72
C VAL A 88 1.48 -2.73 6.30
N ALA A 89 1.86 -2.57 5.03
CA ALA A 89 2.38 -1.31 4.53
C ALA A 89 1.36 -0.16 4.61
N TYR A 90 0.07 -0.45 4.43
CA TYR A 90 -0.99 0.53 4.64
C TYR A 90 -1.22 0.85 6.12
N ILE A 91 -1.20 -0.16 7.00
CA ILE A 91 -1.39 0.04 8.44
C ILE A 91 -0.23 0.85 9.03
N GLN A 92 1.00 0.48 8.67
CA GLN A 92 2.23 1.07 9.18
C GLN A 92 2.77 2.20 8.27
N HIS A 93 1.93 2.77 7.39
CA HIS A 93 2.33 3.78 6.41
C HIS A 93 3.13 4.93 7.04
N HIS A 94 2.66 5.45 8.18
CA HIS A 94 3.35 6.55 8.85
C HIS A 94 4.78 6.17 9.28
N GLU A 95 4.92 5.00 9.93
CA GLU A 95 6.20 4.52 10.44
C GLU A 95 7.18 4.14 9.34
N ILE A 96 6.69 3.53 8.26
CA ILE A 96 7.51 3.18 7.08
C ILE A 96 8.18 4.43 6.52
N TYR A 97 7.40 5.47 6.24
CA TYR A 97 7.94 6.68 5.62
C TYR A 97 8.72 7.56 6.60
N LEU A 98 8.43 7.47 7.90
CA LEU A 98 9.27 8.07 8.94
C LEU A 98 10.65 7.40 9.00
N LYS A 99 10.71 6.07 9.03
CA LYS A 99 11.96 5.29 8.97
C LYS A 99 12.71 5.50 7.66
N LEU A 100 12.02 5.58 6.53
CA LEU A 100 12.64 5.87 5.23
C LEU A 100 13.25 7.27 5.21
N PHE A 101 12.56 8.27 5.74
CA PHE A 101 13.11 9.62 5.88
C PHE A 101 14.35 9.63 6.78
N HIS A 102 14.33 8.88 7.88
CA HIS A 102 15.50 8.71 8.75
C HIS A 102 16.66 8.02 8.03
N LEU A 103 16.40 6.98 7.25
CA LEU A 103 17.41 6.26 6.48
C LEU A 103 18.14 7.19 5.50
N ILE A 104 17.42 8.11 4.85
CA ILE A 104 17.98 9.02 3.84
C ILE A 104 18.68 10.23 4.49
N THR A 105 18.14 10.77 5.57
CA THR A 105 18.57 12.07 6.11
C THR A 105 19.28 11.99 7.47
N GLY A 106 19.24 10.84 8.14
CA GLY A 106 19.71 10.65 9.51
C GLY A 106 18.82 11.32 10.58
N ARG A 107 17.66 11.90 10.21
CA ARG A 107 16.79 12.67 11.11
C ARG A 107 15.41 12.04 11.23
N TRP A 108 14.79 12.16 12.40
CA TRP A 108 13.41 11.71 12.64
C TRP A 108 12.38 12.84 12.42
N GLU A 109 12.80 14.09 12.61
CA GLU A 109 11.90 15.24 12.49
C GLU A 109 11.90 15.80 11.07
N ARG A 110 10.69 15.92 10.52
CA ARG A 110 10.42 16.53 9.20
C ARG A 110 9.82 17.91 9.38
N THR A 111 10.46 18.93 8.81
CA THR A 111 9.86 20.27 8.68
C THR A 111 8.64 20.23 7.74
N PRO A 112 7.71 21.21 7.82
CA PRO A 112 6.54 21.25 6.94
C PRO A 112 6.91 21.21 5.45
N ARG A 113 8.02 21.85 5.08
CA ARG A 113 8.54 21.85 3.70
C ARG A 113 9.04 20.47 3.28
N GLU A 114 9.84 19.81 4.11
CA GLU A 114 10.35 18.46 3.82
C GLU A 114 9.21 17.44 3.72
N ARG A 115 8.15 17.56 4.54
CA ARG A 115 6.95 16.71 4.40
C ARG A 115 6.30 16.87 3.03
N GLN A 116 6.24 18.10 2.50
CA GLN A 116 5.67 18.36 1.19
C GLN A 116 6.56 17.83 0.06
N GLU A 117 7.89 18.00 0.18
CA GLU A 117 8.86 17.49 -0.81
C GLU A 117 8.89 15.95 -0.81
N PHE A 118 8.73 15.31 0.36
CA PHE A 118 8.74 13.85 0.51
C PHE A 118 7.42 13.18 0.08
N LEU A 119 6.34 13.93 -0.06
CA LEU A 119 5.03 13.40 -0.45
C LEU A 119 5.07 12.66 -1.79
N ALA A 120 5.92 13.10 -2.72
CA ALA A 120 6.11 12.43 -4.00
C ALA A 120 6.59 10.98 -3.82
N VAL A 121 7.44 10.72 -2.82
CA VAL A 121 7.91 9.37 -2.47
C VAL A 121 6.80 8.58 -1.78
N GLU A 122 6.06 9.21 -0.86
CA GLU A 122 4.95 8.55 -0.16
C GLU A 122 3.82 8.10 -1.11
N CYS A 123 3.63 8.84 -2.20
CA CYS A 123 2.61 8.59 -3.22
C CYS A 123 3.11 7.75 -4.40
N ASP A 124 4.37 7.31 -4.41
CA ASP A 124 4.90 6.47 -5.48
C ASP A 124 4.44 5.01 -5.31
N ASN A 125 3.31 4.70 -5.94
CA ASN A 125 2.69 3.38 -5.88
C ASN A 125 3.53 2.29 -6.57
N ILE A 126 4.40 2.63 -7.53
CA ILE A 126 5.28 1.64 -8.19
C ILE A 126 6.42 1.31 -7.25
N TYR A 127 7.00 2.31 -6.59
CA TYR A 127 8.04 2.13 -5.60
C TYR A 127 7.56 1.27 -4.43
N LEU A 128 6.38 1.59 -3.89
CA LEU A 128 5.75 0.79 -2.85
C LEU A 128 5.49 -0.65 -3.31
N ALA A 129 4.91 -0.85 -4.50
CA ALA A 129 4.64 -2.19 -5.04
C ALA A 129 5.93 -3.02 -5.21
N CYS A 130 7.02 -2.41 -5.68
CA CYS A 130 8.30 -3.11 -5.79
C CYS A 130 8.83 -3.53 -4.41
N ALA A 131 8.83 -2.63 -3.43
CA ALA A 131 9.30 -2.93 -2.08
C ALA A 131 8.47 -4.03 -1.40
N VAL A 132 7.14 -4.01 -1.60
CA VAL A 132 6.22 -5.06 -1.14
C VAL A 132 6.57 -6.41 -1.75
N ILE A 133 6.78 -6.49 -3.07
CA ILE A 133 7.14 -7.75 -3.75
C ILE A 133 8.50 -8.27 -3.27
N VAL A 134 9.50 -7.38 -3.11
CA VAL A 134 10.81 -7.78 -2.59
C VAL A 134 10.69 -8.33 -1.17
N CYS A 135 9.99 -7.62 -0.28
CA CYS A 135 9.74 -8.09 1.07
C CYS A 135 8.98 -9.43 1.09
N ALA A 136 7.98 -9.62 0.23
CA ALA A 136 7.25 -10.87 0.11
C ALA A 136 8.13 -12.02 -0.41
N ALA A 137 9.07 -11.73 -1.31
CA ALA A 137 10.05 -12.70 -1.79
C ALA A 137 11.05 -13.10 -0.70
N ASP A 138 11.50 -12.13 0.12
CA ASP A 138 12.36 -12.40 1.28
C ASP A 138 11.64 -13.27 2.33
N ILE A 139 10.37 -13.01 2.61
CA ILE A 139 9.56 -13.78 3.57
C ILE A 139 9.26 -15.19 3.07
N SER A 140 8.97 -15.35 1.78
CA SER A 140 8.62 -16.66 1.20
C SER A 140 9.83 -17.54 0.85
N GLU A 141 11.04 -17.13 1.24
CA GLU A 141 12.31 -17.74 0.83
C GLU A 141 12.45 -17.90 -0.70
N ALA A 142 11.68 -17.12 -1.46
CA ALA A 142 11.82 -17.04 -2.90
C ALA A 142 13.17 -16.39 -3.24
N ASN A 143 13.59 -16.51 -4.50
CA ASN A 143 14.86 -15.97 -4.97
C ASN A 143 14.85 -14.42 -5.02
N SER A 144 14.85 -13.78 -3.86
CA SER A 144 14.62 -12.35 -3.67
C SER A 144 15.67 -11.48 -4.36
N LYS A 145 16.92 -11.97 -4.43
CA LYS A 145 18.00 -11.36 -5.21
C LYS A 145 17.66 -11.25 -6.70
N ASN A 146 17.08 -12.29 -7.29
CA ASN A 146 16.67 -12.24 -8.69
C ASN A 146 15.43 -11.36 -8.87
N VAL A 147 14.48 -11.41 -7.94
CA VAL A 147 13.29 -10.56 -7.94
C VAL A 147 13.66 -9.09 -7.94
N ILE A 148 14.51 -8.65 -7.02
CA ILE A 148 14.91 -7.24 -6.91
C ILE A 148 15.67 -6.74 -8.14
N ILE A 149 16.55 -7.58 -8.72
CA ILE A 149 17.28 -7.24 -9.96
C ILE A 149 16.30 -7.05 -11.11
N LYS A 150 15.31 -7.94 -11.27
CA LYS A 150 14.30 -7.82 -12.32
C LYS A 150 13.42 -6.61 -12.15
N LEU A 151 12.99 -6.32 -10.93
CA LEU A 151 12.18 -5.15 -10.64
C LEU A 151 12.96 -3.86 -10.96
N HIS A 152 14.22 -3.76 -10.52
CA HIS A 152 15.12 -2.67 -10.88
C HIS A 152 15.22 -2.48 -12.41
N GLN A 153 15.45 -3.56 -13.16
CA GLN A 153 15.55 -3.51 -14.63
C GLN A 153 14.25 -3.05 -15.30
N ARG A 154 13.09 -3.33 -14.72
CA ARG A 154 11.77 -2.99 -15.28
C ARG A 154 11.31 -1.58 -14.92
N THR A 155 11.57 -1.13 -13.70
CA THR A 155 11.05 0.14 -13.19
C THR A 155 12.10 1.26 -13.21
N GLY A 156 13.39 0.92 -13.30
CA GLY A 156 14.49 1.87 -13.23
C GLY A 156 14.82 2.35 -11.81
N ILE A 157 14.09 1.86 -10.79
CA ILE A 157 14.31 2.26 -9.39
C ILE A 157 15.63 1.65 -8.89
N PRO A 158 16.54 2.43 -8.29
CA PRO A 158 17.83 1.92 -7.80
C PRO A 158 17.67 0.75 -6.82
N LEU A 159 18.58 -0.23 -6.91
CA LEU A 159 18.58 -1.40 -6.03
C LEU A 159 18.61 -1.02 -4.55
N ASN A 160 19.43 -0.03 -4.18
CA ASN A 160 19.56 0.43 -2.79
C ASN A 160 18.24 0.99 -2.25
N ASP A 161 17.45 1.67 -3.08
CA ASP A 161 16.18 2.25 -2.67
C ASP A 161 15.15 1.14 -2.46
N LEU A 162 15.08 0.18 -3.40
CA LEU A 162 14.23 -1.01 -3.26
C LEU A 162 14.57 -1.81 -2.01
N GLN A 163 15.86 -2.04 -1.74
CA GLN A 163 16.35 -2.73 -0.54
C GLN A 163 16.04 -1.94 0.73
N GLY A 164 16.20 -0.61 0.69
CA GLY A 164 15.97 0.26 1.85
C GLY A 164 14.51 0.19 2.29
N LEU A 165 13.58 0.39 1.37
CA LEU A 165 12.15 0.34 1.70
C LEU A 165 11.68 -1.09 2.04
N SER A 166 12.15 -2.12 1.31
CA SER A 166 11.77 -3.50 1.63
C SER A 166 12.25 -3.91 3.02
N SER A 167 13.50 -3.57 3.38
CA SER A 167 14.07 -3.89 4.69
C SER A 167 13.31 -3.21 5.84
N ILE A 168 12.86 -1.97 5.65
CA ILE A 168 12.02 -1.26 6.63
C ILE A 168 10.68 -1.98 6.82
N ILE A 169 10.04 -2.40 5.73
CA ILE A 169 8.77 -3.14 5.81
C ILE A 169 8.99 -4.49 6.51
N THR A 170 10.05 -5.22 6.17
CA THR A 170 10.40 -6.48 6.83
C THR A 170 10.67 -6.28 8.33
N GLU A 171 11.40 -5.23 8.71
CA GLU A 171 11.66 -4.91 10.13
C GLU A 171 10.36 -4.71 10.90
N LEU A 172 9.39 -4.01 10.31
CA LEU A 172 8.09 -3.77 10.95
C LEU A 172 7.24 -5.03 11.06
N ILE A 173 7.33 -5.94 10.09
CA ILE A 173 6.63 -7.24 10.14
C ILE A 173 7.24 -8.16 11.23
N VAL A 174 8.55 -8.14 11.40
CA VAL A 174 9.27 -9.00 12.36
C VAL A 174 9.22 -8.45 13.79
N SER A 175 8.98 -7.15 13.96
CA SER A 175 8.92 -6.49 15.27
C SER A 175 7.56 -6.55 15.96
N GLU A 176 6.53 -7.11 15.32
CA GLU A 176 5.20 -7.42 15.89
C GLU A 176 5.13 -8.89 16.35
#